data_AF-A0A7V2S661-F1
#
_entry.id   AF-A0A7V2S661-F1
#
_cell.length_a   1.000
_cell.length_b   1.000
_cell.length_c   1.000
_cell.angle_alpha   90.00
_cell.angle_beta   90.00
_cell.angle_gamma   90.00
#
_symmetry.space_group_name_H-M   'P 1'
#
loop_
_entity.id
_entity.type
_entity.pdbx_description
1 polymer ?
#
loop_
_entity_poly.entity_id
_entity_poly.type
_entity_poly.pdbx_seq_one_letter_code
_entity_poly.pdbx_strand_id
1 'polypeptide(L)'
;MLCCKKRYYKYAIFVCLLFGLINISAEGFLTPDKMNTIKKRYGQAAYERVQQWMLLLNQKKITNDADKLKLVNDFFNKATFVSDREHWKKQDYWATPLEMLITNGGDCEDFSVAKYFSLREMGMSMAR
;
A
#
# COMPACT_ATOMS: atom_id res chain seq x y z
N MET A 1 -15.67 10.45 -61.59
CA MET A 1 -14.83 9.73 -60.60
C MET A 1 -14.37 10.73 -59.53
N LEU A 2 -14.93 10.74 -58.31
CA LEU A 2 -14.35 11.40 -57.11
C LEU A 2 -15.19 11.19 -55.81
N CYS A 3 -16.12 10.22 -55.77
CA CYS A 3 -17.03 10.03 -54.61
C CYS A 3 -16.52 9.03 -53.55
N CYS A 4 -15.27 8.53 -53.65
CA CYS A 4 -14.79 7.47 -52.76
C CYS A 4 -13.89 7.95 -51.61
N LYS A 5 -13.23 9.14 -51.69
CA LYS A 5 -12.22 9.53 -50.68
C LYS A 5 -12.78 10.10 -49.36
N LYS A 6 -14.02 10.60 -49.32
CA LYS A 6 -14.61 11.24 -48.11
C LYS A 6 -14.95 10.27 -46.98
N ARG A 7 -15.05 8.97 -47.27
CA ARG A 7 -15.54 7.96 -46.30
C ARG A 7 -14.43 7.50 -45.34
N TYR A 8 -13.16 7.54 -45.77
CA TYR A 8 -12.00 7.09 -44.98
C TYR A 8 -11.59 8.10 -43.89
N TYR A 9 -11.74 9.41 -44.12
CA TYR A 9 -11.39 10.45 -43.14
C TYR A 9 -12.29 10.46 -41.90
N LYS A 10 -13.55 10.03 -42.02
CA LYS A 10 -14.48 9.91 -40.88
C LYS A 10 -14.08 8.80 -39.91
N TYR A 11 -13.53 7.70 -40.41
CA TYR A 11 -13.04 6.60 -39.58
C TYR A 11 -11.64 6.88 -39.01
N ALA A 12 -10.79 7.64 -39.72
CA ALA A 12 -9.48 8.05 -39.23
C ALA A 12 -9.56 8.97 -37.99
N ILE A 13 -10.57 9.85 -37.92
CA ILE A 13 -10.81 10.72 -36.74
C ILE A 13 -11.35 9.90 -35.55
N PHE A 14 -12.16 8.87 -35.81
CA PHE A 14 -12.73 8.03 -34.76
C PHE A 14 -11.70 7.08 -34.13
N VAL A 15 -10.70 6.64 -34.91
CA VAL A 15 -9.58 5.83 -34.42
C VAL A 15 -8.59 6.64 -33.57
N CYS A 16 -8.39 7.94 -33.85
CA CYS A 16 -7.55 8.81 -33.01
C CYS A 16 -8.19 9.19 -31.66
N LEU A 17 -9.52 9.20 -31.55
CA LEU A 17 -10.22 9.50 -30.29
C LEU A 17 -10.33 8.29 -29.35
N LEU A 18 -10.22 7.06 -29.87
CA LEU A 18 -10.16 5.83 -29.07
C LEU A 18 -8.78 5.57 -28.43
N PHE A 19 -7.74 6.27 -28.89
CA PHE A 19 -6.42 6.34 -28.28
C PHE A 19 -6.26 7.56 -27.37
N GLY A 20 -7.37 8.06 -26.80
CA GLY A 20 -7.35 8.98 -25.67
C GLY A 20 -6.64 8.32 -24.50
N LEU A 21 -5.35 8.59 -24.39
CA LEU A 21 -4.39 8.16 -23.39
C LEU A 21 -5.01 8.16 -21.99
N ILE A 22 -5.53 7.01 -21.57
CA ILE A 22 -5.81 6.77 -20.16
C ILE A 22 -4.45 6.57 -19.50
N ASN A 23 -3.82 7.66 -19.12
CA ASN A 23 -2.76 7.63 -18.13
C ASN A 23 -3.43 7.25 -16.80
N ILE A 24 -3.67 5.96 -16.58
CA ILE A 24 -3.93 5.44 -15.25
C ILE A 24 -2.59 5.59 -14.53
N SER A 25 -2.36 6.75 -13.90
CA SER A 25 -1.35 6.82 -12.86
C SER A 25 -1.77 5.80 -11.81
N ALA A 26 -0.89 4.82 -11.54
CA ALA A 26 -1.05 3.95 -10.39
C ALA A 26 -1.01 4.85 -9.15
N GLU A 27 -2.18 5.25 -8.66
CA GLU A 27 -2.28 5.98 -7.41
C GLU A 27 -1.63 5.10 -6.33
N GLY A 28 -0.69 5.68 -5.59
CA GLY A 28 -0.10 4.99 -4.45
C GLY A 28 -1.21 4.51 -3.50
N PHE A 29 -1.04 3.33 -2.91
CA PHE A 29 -2.04 2.69 -2.05
C PHE A 29 -2.60 3.63 -0.96
N LEU A 30 -1.80 4.57 -0.45
CA LEU A 30 -2.14 5.59 0.55
C LEU A 30 -2.11 7.00 -0.06
N THR A 31 -3.23 7.43 -0.67
CA THR A 31 -3.41 8.80 -1.18
C THR A 31 -3.63 9.80 -0.03
N PRO A 32 -3.44 11.12 -0.26
CA PRO A 32 -3.74 12.15 0.75
C PRO A 32 -5.16 12.05 1.32
N ASP A 33 -6.15 11.73 0.49
CA ASP A 33 -7.54 11.57 0.92
C ASP A 33 -7.73 10.36 1.84
N LYS A 34 -7.04 9.24 1.56
CA LYS A 34 -7.03 8.09 2.47
C LYS A 34 -6.34 8.42 3.80
N MET A 35 -5.22 9.13 3.76
CA MET A 35 -4.54 9.58 4.97
C MET A 35 -5.41 10.52 5.81
N ASN A 36 -6.11 11.46 5.18
CA ASN A 36 -7.08 12.32 5.84
C ASN A 36 -8.24 11.53 6.45
N THR A 37 -8.70 10.49 5.76
CA THR A 37 -9.74 9.58 6.27
C THR A 37 -9.24 8.82 7.50
N ILE A 38 -8.00 8.31 7.47
CA ILE A 38 -7.39 7.64 8.63
C ILE A 38 -7.35 8.59 9.82
N LYS A 39 -6.85 9.82 9.63
CA LYS A 39 -6.79 10.83 10.69
C LYS A 39 -8.16 11.16 11.27
N LYS A 40 -9.18 11.35 10.41
CA LYS A 40 -10.54 11.68 10.85
C LYS A 40 -11.22 10.53 11.59
N ARG A 41 -11.03 9.29 11.13
CA ARG A 41 -11.73 8.11 11.66
C ARG A 41 -11.03 7.46 12.85
N TYR A 42 -9.71 7.41 12.83
CA TYR A 42 -8.89 6.67 13.81
C TYR A 42 -7.96 7.55 14.63
N GLY A 43 -7.98 8.87 14.38
CA GLY A 43 -7.23 9.85 15.16
C GLY A 43 -5.80 10.09 14.68
N GLN A 44 -5.17 11.07 15.32
CA GLN A 44 -3.84 11.57 14.97
C GLN A 44 -2.75 10.51 15.14
N ALA A 45 -2.83 9.68 16.19
CA ALA A 45 -1.82 8.64 16.44
C ALA A 45 -1.80 7.55 15.35
N ALA A 46 -2.96 7.15 14.84
CA ALA A 46 -3.05 6.19 13.73
C ALA A 46 -2.48 6.79 12.44
N TYR A 47 -2.81 8.04 12.14
CA TYR A 47 -2.24 8.78 11.02
C TYR A 47 -0.71 8.82 11.10
N GLU A 48 -0.14 9.14 12.26
CA GLU A 48 1.30 9.22 12.46
C GLU A 48 1.99 7.87 12.25
N ARG A 49 1.45 6.77 12.79
CA ARG A 49 2.03 5.44 12.58
C ARG A 49 2.04 5.05 11.10
N VAL A 50 0.93 5.29 10.39
CA VAL A 50 0.85 5.02 8.95
C VAL A 50 1.81 5.91 8.16
N GLN A 51 1.92 7.19 8.51
CA GLN A 51 2.89 8.09 7.89
C GLN A 51 4.34 7.63 8.13
N GLN A 52 4.69 7.23 9.37
CA GLN A 52 6.02 6.71 9.68
C GLN A 52 6.32 5.41 8.94
N TRP A 53 5.32 4.55 8.76
CA TRP A 53 5.46 3.36 7.93
C TRP A 53 5.76 3.71 6.47
N MET A 54 5.04 4.68 5.89
CA MET A 54 5.34 5.17 4.53
C MET A 54 6.76 5.74 4.43
N LEU A 55 7.24 6.46 5.44
CA LEU A 55 8.61 6.98 5.47
C LEU A 55 9.63 5.84 5.54
N LEU A 56 9.35 4.79 6.31
CA LEU A 56 10.19 3.58 6.38
C LEU A 56 10.29 2.87 5.03
N LEU A 57 9.16 2.66 4.33
CA LEU A 57 9.14 1.97 3.04
C LEU A 57 9.90 2.74 1.95
N ASN A 58 9.97 4.07 2.04
CA ASN A 58 10.63 4.92 1.06
C ASN A 58 12.14 5.13 1.33
N GLN A 59 12.74 4.42 2.29
CA GLN A 59 14.17 4.52 2.62
C GLN A 59 15.09 3.90 1.55
N LYS A 60 15.32 4.63 0.45
CA LYS A 60 16.15 4.16 -0.69
C LYS A 60 17.64 3.98 -0.37
N LYS A 61 18.13 4.58 0.72
CA LYS A 61 19.56 4.49 1.11
C LYS A 61 19.93 3.15 1.76
N ILE A 62 18.94 2.37 2.16
CA ILE A 62 19.14 1.13 2.91
C ILE A 62 19.15 -0.03 1.94
N THR A 63 20.35 -0.44 1.55
CA THR A 63 20.55 -1.40 0.46
C THR A 63 20.77 -2.82 0.94
N ASN A 64 21.35 -3.02 2.13
CA ASN A 64 21.59 -4.36 2.66
C ASN A 64 20.34 -4.92 3.38
N ASP A 65 20.15 -6.22 3.26
CA ASP A 65 18.95 -6.88 3.77
C ASP A 65 18.91 -7.00 5.30
N ALA A 66 20.07 -7.07 5.96
CA ALA A 66 20.15 -7.13 7.42
C ALA A 66 19.60 -5.85 8.08
N ASP A 67 19.93 -4.67 7.54
CA ASP A 67 19.43 -3.40 8.04
C ASP A 67 17.93 -3.23 7.78
N LYS A 68 17.44 -3.68 6.60
CA LYS A 68 16.00 -3.70 6.32
C LYS A 68 15.25 -4.59 7.33
N LEU A 69 15.75 -5.80 7.58
CA LEU A 69 15.21 -6.72 8.58
C LEU A 69 15.13 -6.06 9.95
N LYS A 70 16.24 -5.47 10.41
CA LYS A 70 16.32 -4.82 11.71
C LYS A 70 15.31 -3.67 11.82
N LEU A 71 15.26 -2.79 10.81
CA LEU A 71 14.38 -1.62 10.84
C LEU A 71 12.90 -2.00 10.82
N VAL A 72 12.52 -2.93 9.95
CA VAL A 72 11.13 -3.40 9.88
C VAL A 72 10.75 -4.11 11.18
N ASN A 73 11.63 -4.95 11.72
CA ASN A 73 11.38 -5.64 12.98
C ASN A 73 11.20 -4.66 14.14
N ASP A 74 12.14 -3.72 14.32
CA ASP A 74 12.11 -2.72 15.39
C ASP A 74 10.92 -1.76 15.25
N PHE A 75 10.47 -1.49 14.03
CA PHE A 75 9.30 -0.66 13.77
C PHE A 75 8.01 -1.33 14.27
N PHE A 76 7.72 -2.57 13.84
CA PHE A 76 6.49 -3.25 14.23
C PHE A 76 6.49 -3.73 15.68
N ASN A 77 7.67 -4.02 16.27
CA ASN A 77 7.78 -4.43 17.67
C ASN A 77 7.42 -3.34 18.70
N LYS A 78 7.03 -2.13 18.25
CA LYS A 78 6.48 -1.08 19.10
C LYS A 78 4.95 -1.18 19.28
N ALA A 79 4.27 -1.95 18.44
CA ALA A 79 2.83 -2.18 18.57
C ALA A 79 2.53 -3.10 19.77
N THR A 80 1.30 -3.03 20.27
CA THR A 80 0.87 -3.87 21.38
C THR A 80 0.62 -5.30 20.90
N PHE A 81 1.19 -6.29 21.59
CA PHE A 81 0.82 -7.68 21.37
C PHE A 81 -0.54 -7.97 22.04
N VAL A 82 -1.55 -8.32 21.25
CA VAL A 82 -2.93 -8.54 21.72
C VAL A 82 -3.58 -9.64 20.90
N SER A 83 -4.23 -10.59 21.58
CA SER A 83 -4.89 -11.73 20.89
C SER A 83 -6.11 -11.27 20.07
N ASP A 84 -6.41 -12.00 19.00
CA ASP A 84 -7.61 -11.74 18.19
C ASP A 84 -8.93 -11.71 18.96
N ARG A 85 -9.06 -12.58 19.95
CA ARG A 85 -10.28 -12.67 20.75
C ARG A 85 -10.51 -11.37 21.53
N GLU A 86 -9.44 -10.78 22.03
CA GLU A 86 -9.49 -9.50 22.72
C GLU A 86 -9.66 -8.35 21.72
N HIS A 87 -8.87 -8.35 20.66
CA HIS A 87 -8.74 -7.25 19.71
C HIS A 87 -9.92 -7.17 18.73
N TRP A 88 -10.18 -8.24 17.99
CA TRP A 88 -11.13 -8.30 16.88
C TRP A 88 -12.47 -8.95 17.26
N LYS A 89 -12.58 -9.51 18.47
CA LYS A 89 -13.71 -10.34 18.91
C LYS A 89 -13.95 -11.53 17.98
N LYS A 90 -12.87 -12.02 17.37
CA LYS A 90 -12.84 -13.15 16.45
C LYS A 90 -11.75 -14.11 16.89
N GLN A 91 -11.77 -15.30 16.34
CA GLN A 91 -10.68 -16.25 16.43
C GLN A 91 -9.97 -16.24 15.08
N ASP A 92 -8.63 -16.17 15.07
CA ASP A 92 -7.79 -16.32 13.88
C ASP A 92 -8.13 -15.28 12.80
N TYR A 93 -8.11 -13.99 13.18
CA TYR A 93 -8.32 -12.86 12.29
C TYR A 93 -6.98 -12.31 11.80
N TRP A 94 -6.72 -12.50 10.51
CA TRP A 94 -5.47 -12.05 9.91
C TRP A 94 -5.56 -10.57 9.53
N ALA A 95 -4.99 -9.70 10.36
CA ALA A 95 -4.97 -8.27 10.10
C ALA A 95 -3.99 -7.91 8.97
N THR A 96 -4.41 -6.97 8.13
CA THR A 96 -3.51 -6.32 7.18
C THR A 96 -2.48 -5.44 7.91
N PRO A 97 -1.32 -5.13 7.29
CA PRO A 97 -0.34 -4.23 7.90
C PRO A 97 -0.95 -2.85 8.24
N LEU A 98 -1.89 -2.38 7.41
CA LEU A 98 -2.59 -1.11 7.66
C LEU A 98 -3.55 -1.21 8.86
N GLU A 99 -4.30 -2.29 9.00
CA GLU A 99 -5.16 -2.52 10.17
C GLU A 99 -4.35 -2.57 11.47
N MET A 100 -3.26 -3.34 11.49
CA MET A 100 -2.34 -3.41 12.64
C MET A 100 -1.82 -2.03 13.05
N LEU A 101 -1.44 -1.18 12.07
CA LEU A 101 -0.99 0.18 12.35
C LEU A 101 -2.13 1.09 12.80
N ILE A 102 -3.34 0.95 12.25
CA ILE A 102 -4.49 1.75 12.65
C ILE A 102 -4.86 1.48 14.10
N THR A 103 -4.93 0.21 14.50
CA THR A 103 -5.34 -0.19 15.86
C THR A 103 -4.18 -0.25 16.86
N ASN A 104 -2.93 -0.21 16.38
CA ASN A 104 -1.72 -0.33 17.19
C ASN A 104 -1.57 -1.68 17.90
N GLY A 105 -2.03 -2.76 17.29
CA GLY A 105 -1.85 -4.09 17.85
C GLY A 105 -2.15 -5.24 16.90
N GLY A 106 -1.75 -6.42 17.33
CA GLY A 106 -1.94 -7.70 16.65
C GLY A 106 -1.28 -8.82 17.46
N ASP A 107 -1.37 -10.05 16.98
CA ASP A 107 -0.67 -11.21 17.55
C ASP A 107 0.40 -11.76 16.57
N CYS A 108 0.80 -13.02 16.71
CA CYS A 108 2.03 -13.50 16.09
C CYS A 108 2.02 -13.44 14.55
N GLU A 109 0.90 -13.80 13.93
CA GLU A 109 0.69 -13.79 12.50
C GLU A 109 0.64 -12.35 11.97
N ASP A 110 -0.07 -11.45 12.66
CA ASP A 110 -0.20 -10.05 12.26
C ASP A 110 1.17 -9.37 12.17
N PHE A 111 2.01 -9.57 13.18
CA PHE A 111 3.39 -9.07 13.19
C PHE A 111 4.21 -9.66 12.03
N SER A 112 4.03 -10.95 11.75
CA SER A 112 4.79 -11.64 10.70
C SER A 112 4.37 -11.17 9.30
N VAL A 113 3.06 -11.04 9.06
CA VAL A 113 2.46 -10.52 7.83
C VAL A 113 2.90 -9.08 7.58
N ALA A 114 2.83 -8.21 8.60
CA ALA A 114 3.21 -6.82 8.47
C ALA A 114 4.70 -6.64 8.14
N LYS A 115 5.58 -7.43 8.77
CA LYS A 115 7.02 -7.44 8.48
C LYS A 115 7.30 -7.97 7.07
N TYR A 116 6.71 -9.10 6.69
CA TYR A 116 6.89 -9.71 5.37
C TYR A 116 6.55 -8.74 4.24
N PHE A 117 5.36 -8.14 4.27
CA PHE A 117 4.94 -7.22 3.20
C PHE A 117 5.83 -5.98 3.18
N SER A 118 6.23 -5.44 4.34
CA SER A 118 7.12 -4.28 4.38
C SER A 118 8.49 -4.57 3.77
N LEU A 119 9.09 -5.72 4.06
CA LEU A 119 10.38 -6.12 3.51
C LEU A 119 10.32 -6.31 1.99
N ARG A 120 9.22 -6.92 1.50
CA ARG A 120 8.97 -7.08 0.08
C ARG A 120 8.83 -5.74 -0.63
N GLU A 121 8.08 -4.80 -0.06
CA GLU A 121 7.95 -3.44 -0.61
C GLU A 121 9.28 -2.66 -0.58
N MET A 122 10.17 -2.95 0.38
CA MET A 122 11.54 -2.44 0.42
C MET A 122 12.50 -3.19 -0.56
N GLY A 123 11.96 -4.01 -1.46
CA GLY A 123 12.71 -4.69 -2.51
C GLY A 123 13.62 -5.81 -2.00
N MET A 124 13.34 -6.39 -0.83
CA MET A 124 14.01 -7.61 -0.40
C MET A 124 13.61 -8.78 -1.29
N SER A 125 14.60 -9.58 -1.71
CA SER A 125 14.33 -10.78 -2.51
C SER A 125 13.64 -11.83 -1.65
N MET A 126 12.48 -12.32 -2.10
CA MET A 126 11.78 -13.41 -1.44
C MET A 126 12.13 -14.70 -2.16
N ALA A 127 12.62 -15.70 -1.44
CA ALA A 127 12.89 -17.02 -2.00
C ALA A 127 11.62 -17.56 -2.70
N ARG A 128 11.78 -18.04 -3.94
CA ARG A 128 10.71 -18.63 -4.75
C ARG A 128 10.84 -20.15 -4.76
#